data_AF-A0A916UFM8-F1
#
_entry.id   AF-A0A916UFM8-F1
#
_cell.length_a   1.000
_cell.length_b   1.000
_cell.length_c   1.000
_cell.angle_alpha   90.00
_cell.angle_beta   90.00
_cell.angle_gamma   90.00
#
_symmetry.space_group_name_H-M   'P 1'
#
loop_
_entity.id
_entity.type
_entity.pdbx_description
1 polymer ?
#
loop_
_entity_poly.entity_id
_entity_poly.type
_entity_poly.pdbx_seq_one_letter_code
_entity_poly.pdbx_strand_id
1 'polypeptide(L)' 'MTTLHLRHDDIEPPSRAISFVVGRDAEGHWIAAETEGRAGGLFSDREAALRYAAFETGHRRGAVALVANPIKLRL' A
#
# COMPACT_ATOMS: atom_id res chain seq x y z
N MET A 1 44.03 -14.02 -16.21
CA MET A 1 43.11 -12.87 -16.22
C MET A 1 41.79 -13.35 -15.64
N THR A 2 41.45 -12.89 -14.43
CA THR A 2 40.35 -13.44 -13.62
C THR A 2 39.01 -12.87 -14.10
N THR A 3 38.11 -13.75 -14.56
CA THR A 3 36.72 -13.41 -14.89
C THR A 3 36.00 -12.92 -13.63
N LEU A 4 35.69 -11.62 -13.60
CA LEU A 4 34.93 -10.98 -12.55
C LEU A 4 33.51 -11.55 -12.57
N HIS A 5 33.16 -12.37 -11.58
CA HIS A 5 31.76 -12.72 -11.30
C HIS A 5 31.05 -11.45 -10.82
N LEU A 6 30.47 -10.70 -11.76
CA LEU A 6 29.46 -9.69 -11.47
C LEU A 6 28.31 -10.43 -10.78
N ARG A 7 28.31 -10.33 -9.46
CA ARG A 7 27.11 -10.55 -8.67
C ARG A 7 26.18 -9.46 -9.16
N HIS A 8 25.21 -9.84 -9.98
CA HIS A 8 23.95 -9.12 -10.03
C HIS A 8 23.38 -9.29 -8.62
N ASP A 9 23.88 -8.52 -7.65
CA ASP A 9 23.01 -8.00 -6.63
C ASP A 9 21.96 -7.25 -7.45
N ASP A 10 20.83 -7.91 -7.65
CA ASP A 10 19.59 -7.36 -8.19
C ASP A 10 19.34 -6.01 -7.50
N ILE A 11 19.87 -4.93 -8.06
CA ILE A 11 19.39 -3.58 -7.77
C ILE A 11 18.08 -3.48 -8.54
N GLU A 12 17.08 -4.25 -8.10
CA GLU A 12 15.70 -3.85 -8.32
C GLU A 12 15.64 -2.44 -7.71
N PRO A 13 15.32 -1.40 -8.51
CA PRO A 13 15.19 -0.05 -7.96
C PRO A 13 14.24 -0.18 -6.76
N PRO A 14 14.52 0.43 -5.60
CA PRO A 14 13.74 0.18 -4.39
C PRO A 14 12.28 0.38 -4.77
N SER A 15 11.53 -0.73 -4.86
CA SER A 15 10.17 -0.75 -5.35
C SER A 15 9.44 0.29 -4.53
N ARG A 16 9.14 1.45 -5.12
CA ARG A 16 8.83 2.70 -4.40
C ARG A 16 7.85 2.36 -3.30
N ALA A 17 8.31 2.42 -2.04
CA ALA A 17 7.67 1.72 -0.93
C ALA A 17 6.18 2.09 -0.88
N ILE A 18 5.34 1.15 -1.32
CA ILE A 18 3.90 1.40 -1.43
C ILE A 18 3.37 1.56 -0.02
N SER A 19 2.53 2.58 0.18
CA SER A 19 1.88 2.86 1.46
C SER A 19 0.41 3.17 1.23
N PHE A 20 -0.42 2.70 2.15
CA PHE A 20 -1.87 2.80 2.07
C PHE A 20 -2.42 3.56 3.26
N VAL A 21 -3.49 4.30 2.99
CA VAL A 21 -4.36 4.90 4.00
C VAL A 21 -5.67 4.14 3.99
N VAL A 22 -6.08 3.66 5.16
CA VAL A 22 -7.37 2.99 5.38
C VAL A 22 -8.23 3.87 6.28
N GLY A 23 -9.45 4.15 5.84
CA GLY A 23 -10.36 5.04 6.54
C GLY A 23 -11.79 4.85 6.06
N ARG A 24 -12.71 5.62 6.62
CA ARG A 24 -14.10 5.66 6.13
C ARG A 24 -14.28 6.83 5.18
N ASP A 25 -15.17 6.74 4.22
CA ASP A 25 -15.65 7.90 3.49
C ASP A 25 -16.75 8.65 4.27
N ALA A 26 -17.32 9.69 3.67
CA ALA A 26 -18.40 10.46 4.26
C ALA A 26 -19.73 9.67 4.35
N GLU A 27 -19.89 8.61 3.56
CA GLU A 27 -21.06 7.72 3.55
C GLU A 27 -20.90 6.55 4.53
N GLY A 28 -19.71 6.40 5.11
CA GLY A 28 -19.38 5.38 6.10
C GLY A 28 -18.83 4.08 5.52
N HIS A 29 -18.55 4.01 4.22
CA HIS A 29 -17.88 2.87 3.59
C HIS A 29 -16.39 2.86 3.91
N TRP A 30 -15.77 1.68 3.95
CA TRP A 30 -14.32 1.57 4.16
C TRP A 30 -13.58 1.74 2.85
N ILE A 31 -12.54 2.55 2.86
CA ILE A 31 -11.65 2.77 1.71
C ILE A 31 -10.25 2.36 2.11
N ALA A 32 -9.55 1.68 1.21
CA ALA A 32 -8.09 1.62 1.21
C ALA A 32 -7.60 2.36 -0.03
N ALA A 33 -6.77 3.39 0.17
CA ALA A 33 -6.20 4.19 -0.90
C ALA A 33 -4.69 4.23 -0.76
N GLU A 34 -3.97 3.96 -1.84
CA GLU A 34 -2.53 4.14 -1.91
C GLU A 34 -2.21 5.65 -1.86
N THR A 35 -1.14 6.03 -1.19
CA THR A 35 -0.83 7.45 -0.91
C THR A 35 -0.51 8.26 -2.17
N GLU A 36 -0.05 7.63 -3.25
CA GLU A 36 0.18 8.25 -4.56
C GLU A 36 -1.00 8.05 -5.52
N GLY A 37 -2.12 7.48 -5.06
CA GLY A 37 -3.33 7.27 -5.87
C GLY A 37 -3.20 6.14 -6.90
N ARG A 38 -2.16 5.30 -6.83
CA ARG A 38 -1.89 4.28 -7.86
C ARG A 38 -2.80 3.05 -7.74
N ALA A 39 -3.33 2.81 -6.55
CA ALA A 39 -4.17 1.67 -6.23
C ALA A 39 -5.14 2.00 -5.10
N GLY A 40 -6.22 1.25 -5.02
CA GLY A 40 -7.18 1.36 -3.93
C GLY A 40 -8.53 0.77 -4.26
N GLY A 41 -9.44 0.84 -3.30
CA GLY A 41 -10.78 0.27 -3.43
C GLY A 41 -11.72 0.64 -2.29
N LEU A 42 -12.99 0.35 -2.53
CA LEU A 42 -14.08 0.43 -1.55
C LEU A 42 -14.32 -0.97 -0.97
N PHE A 43 -14.54 -1.05 0.33
CA PHE A 43 -14.69 -2.29 1.08
C PHE A 43 -15.91 -2.21 1.99
N SER A 44 -16.56 -3.37 2.18
CA SER A 44 -17.73 -3.51 3.03
C SER A 44 -17.40 -3.33 4.52
N ASP A 45 -16.16 -3.66 4.93
CA ASP A 45 -15.72 -3.59 6.31
C ASP A 45 -14.23 -3.20 6.44
N ARG A 46 -13.85 -2.82 7.68
CA ARG A 46 -12.50 -2.39 8.03
C ARG A 46 -11.46 -3.47 7.80
N GLU A 47 -11.80 -4.72 8.08
CA GLU A 47 -10.86 -5.84 8.06
C GLU A 47 -10.47 -6.16 6.61
N ALA A 48 -11.44 -6.16 5.69
CA ALA A 48 -11.21 -6.32 4.27
C ALA A 48 -10.28 -5.22 3.71
N ALA A 49 -10.53 -3.95 4.07
CA ALA A 49 -9.69 -2.83 3.66
C ALA A 49 -8.25 -2.94 4.19
N LEU A 50 -8.10 -3.31 5.47
CA LEU A 50 -6.80 -3.54 6.09
C LEU A 50 -6.06 -4.73 5.48
N ARG A 51 -6.76 -5.83 5.19
CA ARG A 51 -6.17 -7.05 4.62
C ARG A 51 -5.66 -6.78 3.20
N TYR A 52 -6.42 -6.06 2.40
CA TYR A 52 -5.99 -5.58 1.08
C TYR A 52 -4.73 -4.71 1.20
N ALA A 53 -4.77 -3.66 2.02
CA ALA A 53 -3.62 -2.77 2.21
C ALA A 53 -2.37 -3.50 2.74
N ALA A 54 -2.53 -4.44 3.67
CA ALA A 54 -1.44 -5.25 4.20
C ALA A 54 -0.84 -6.16 3.13
N PHE A 55 -1.67 -6.79 2.30
CA PHE A 55 -1.22 -7.65 1.21
C PHE A 55 -0.40 -6.85 0.18
N GLU A 56 -0.91 -5.72 -0.30
CA GLU A 56 -0.24 -4.85 -1.28
C GLU A 56 1.07 -4.26 -0.76
N THR A 57 1.18 -4.04 0.55
CA THR A 57 2.40 -3.50 1.19
C THR A 57 3.38 -4.59 1.64
N GLY A 58 3.08 -5.87 1.38
CA GLY A 58 3.91 -7.01 1.83
C GLY A 58 3.98 -7.12 3.35
N HIS A 59 2.91 -6.76 4.06
CA HIS A 59 2.80 -6.73 5.53
C HIS A 59 3.85 -5.84 6.21
N ARG A 60 4.39 -4.84 5.49
CA ARG A 60 5.37 -3.92 6.04
C ARG A 60 4.76 -3.10 7.18
N ARG A 61 5.40 -3.16 8.36
CA ARG A 61 5.00 -2.34 9.51
C ARG A 61 5.08 -0.85 9.17
N GLY A 62 4.01 -0.11 9.48
CA GLY A 62 3.92 1.33 9.21
C GLY A 62 3.58 1.70 7.76
N ALA A 63 3.44 0.73 6.86
CA ALA A 63 3.02 1.00 5.48
C ALA A 63 1.51 1.19 5.34
N VAL A 64 0.72 0.83 6.36
CA VAL A 64 -0.74 1.04 6.41
C VAL A 64 -1.06 1.98 7.55
N ALA A 65 -1.64 3.14 7.22
CA ALA A 65 -2.11 4.13 8.17
C ALA A 65 -3.63 4.04 8.29
N LEU A 66 -4.16 3.87 9.50
CA LEU A 66 -5.59 3.96 9.76
C LEU A 66 -5.95 5.39 10.16
N VAL A 67 -6.88 6.02 9.46
CA VAL A 67 -7.30 7.40 9.74
C VAL A 67 -8.76 7.46 10.18
N ALA A 68 -9.03 8.31 11.17
CA ALA A 68 -10.39 8.56 11.66
C ALA A 68 -11.15 9.59 10.82
N ASN A 69 -10.43 10.44 10.08
CA ASN A 69 -11.04 11.44 9.22
C ASN A 69 -11.59 10.81 7.94
N PRO A 70 -12.68 11.36 7.37
CA PRO A 70 -13.21 10.88 6.10
C PRO A 70 -12.17 10.99 4.99
N ILE A 71 -11.91 9.89 4.30
CA ILE A 71 -11.03 9.86 3.13
C ILE A 71 -11.83 9.68 1.85
N LYS A 72 -11.32 10.23 0.75
CA LYS A 72 -11.84 9.97 -0.58
C LYS A 72 -10.80 9.21 -1.37
N LEU A 73 -11.24 8.16 -2.04
CA LEU A 73 -10.40 7.47 -3.01
C LEU A 73 -10.19 8.41 -4.21
N ARG A 74 -8.93 8.76 -4.49
CA ARG A 74 -8.51 9.41 -5.73
C ARG A 74 -7.67 8.40 -6.49
N LEU A 75 -8.26 7.81 -7.54
CA LEU A 75 -7.57 7.02 -8.56
C LEU A 75 -7.17 7.93 -9.71
#